data_AF-A0A9K3LBT8-F1
#
_entry.id   AF-A0A9K3LBT8-F1
#
_cell.length_a   1.000
_cell.length_b   1.000
_cell.length_c   1.000
_cell.angle_alpha   90.00
_cell.angle_beta   90.00
_cell.angle_gamma   90.00
#
_symmetry.space_group_name_H-M   'P 1'
#
loop_
_entity.id
_entity.type
_entity.pdbx_description
1 polymer ?
#
loop_
_entity_poly.entity_id
_entity_poly.type
_entity_poly.pdbx_seq_one_letter_code
_entity_poly.pdbx_strand_id
1 'polypeptide(L)'
;MDHQPDGSFPRINGGMMQKDFRYVGKLVSLVGRVTEPNKLLTADGTLVNVDTESLQETLIVNPDLCVEIMGAVSDATTITAFVCRELSTDMDLNMYNNLIVMMQQPKYAQYFGTSMMGVGAAAPTN
;
A
#
# COMPACT_ATOMS: atom_id res chain seq x y z
N MET A 1 -10.34 -16.93 6.28
CA MET A 1 -9.53 -16.14 5.32
C MET A 1 -10.28 -14.84 5.10
N ASP A 2 -9.67 -13.70 5.40
CA ASP A 2 -10.29 -12.40 5.18
C ASP A 2 -10.49 -12.20 3.67
N HIS A 3 -11.74 -12.06 3.23
CA HIS A 3 -12.03 -11.69 1.84
C HIS A 3 -11.62 -10.24 1.61
N GLN A 4 -10.64 -10.02 0.74
CA GLN A 4 -10.31 -8.70 0.21
C GLN A 4 -11.35 -8.33 -0.86
N PRO A 5 -11.97 -7.14 -0.81
CA PRO A 5 -12.88 -6.70 -1.87
C PRO A 5 -12.16 -6.64 -3.23
N ASP A 6 -12.84 -7.08 -4.27
CA ASP A 6 -12.30 -7.06 -5.64
C ASP A 6 -11.85 -5.65 -6.02
N GLY A 7 -10.67 -5.54 -6.64
CA GLY A 7 -10.10 -4.27 -7.08
C GLY A 7 -9.62 -3.33 -5.97
N SER A 8 -9.66 -3.75 -4.70
CA SER A 8 -9.13 -2.93 -3.60
C SER A 8 -7.62 -3.07 -3.46
N PHE A 9 -6.91 -1.93 -3.37
CA PHE A 9 -5.49 -1.87 -3.06
C PHE A 9 -5.31 -0.99 -1.81
N PRO A 10 -5.50 -1.54 -0.59
CA PRO A 10 -5.28 -0.78 0.63
C PRO A 10 -3.89 -0.15 0.63
N ARG A 11 -3.85 1.15 0.94
CA ARG A 11 -2.61 1.89 1.14
C ARG A 11 -2.05 1.55 2.51
N ILE A 12 -0.84 1.02 2.53
CA ILE A 12 -0.11 0.69 3.75
C ILE A 12 1.32 1.21 3.65
N ASN A 13 2.04 1.24 4.77
CA ASN A 13 3.47 1.49 4.80
C ASN A 13 4.23 0.16 5.03
N GLY A 14 5.57 0.18 4.96
CA GLY A 14 6.37 -1.04 5.09
C GLY A 14 6.26 -1.67 6.48
N GLY A 15 6.16 -0.87 7.54
CA GLY A 15 5.97 -1.37 8.90
C GLY A 15 4.64 -2.10 9.07
N MET A 16 3.56 -1.62 8.44
CA MET A 16 2.26 -2.31 8.43
C MET A 16 2.32 -3.62 7.64
N MET A 17 3.06 -3.67 6.53
CA MET A 17 3.26 -4.89 5.74
C MET A 17 3.98 -5.98 6.56
N GLN A 18 5.04 -5.58 7.28
CA GLN A 18 5.87 -6.46 8.10
C GLN A 18 5.15 -6.92 9.38
N LYS A 19 4.13 -6.19 9.84
CA LYS A 19 3.45 -6.45 11.10
C LYS A 19 2.42 -7.57 10.97
N ASP A 20 2.54 -8.56 11.87
CA ASP A 20 1.57 -9.63 12.12
C ASP A 20 1.16 -10.45 10.87
N PHE A 21 1.93 -10.40 9.80
CA PHE A 21 1.68 -11.09 8.51
C PHE A 21 0.27 -10.83 7.91
N ARG A 22 -0.43 -9.78 8.36
CA ARG A 22 -1.85 -9.52 8.04
C ARG A 22 -2.11 -9.31 6.55
N TYR A 23 -1.09 -8.84 5.83
CA TYR A 23 -1.16 -8.49 4.42
C TYR A 23 -0.59 -9.56 3.49
N VAL A 24 0.03 -10.64 4.00
CA VAL A 24 0.55 -11.72 3.16
C VAL A 24 -0.57 -12.33 2.31
N GLY A 25 -0.32 -12.45 1.00
CA GLY A 25 -1.28 -12.91 0.01
C GLY A 25 -2.33 -11.88 -0.40
N LYS A 26 -2.26 -10.63 0.10
CA LYS A 26 -3.19 -9.54 -0.25
C LYS A 26 -2.56 -8.57 -1.25
N LEU A 27 -3.42 -7.93 -2.04
CA LEU A 27 -3.02 -6.82 -2.90
C LEU A 27 -2.92 -5.55 -2.06
N VAL A 28 -1.86 -4.76 -2.24
CA VAL A 28 -1.61 -3.53 -1.49
C VAL A 28 -1.04 -2.44 -2.39
N SER A 29 -1.07 -1.20 -1.91
CA SER A 29 -0.32 -0.07 -2.47
C SER A 29 0.70 0.43 -1.44
N LEU A 30 1.97 0.44 -1.84
CA LEU A 30 3.09 1.00 -1.08
C LEU A 30 3.61 2.25 -1.79
N VAL A 31 3.94 3.29 -1.03
CA VAL A 31 4.56 4.50 -1.56
C VAL A 31 5.91 4.71 -0.88
N GLY A 32 6.91 5.05 -1.68
CA GLY A 32 8.28 5.21 -1.22
C GLY A 32 9.23 5.71 -2.30
N ARG A 33 10.53 5.56 -2.04
CA ARG A 33 11.62 5.90 -2.95
C ARG A 33 12.46 4.66 -3.24
N VAL A 34 12.89 4.51 -4.49
CA VAL A 34 13.75 3.38 -4.89
C VAL A 34 15.20 3.76 -4.60
N THR A 35 15.69 3.35 -3.44
CA THR A 35 17.05 3.70 -2.97
C THR A 35 18.11 2.68 -3.37
N GLU A 36 17.70 1.44 -3.63
CA GLU A 36 18.55 0.34 -4.05
C GLU A 36 17.83 -0.49 -5.13
N PRO A 37 18.55 -1.26 -5.97
CA PRO A 37 17.92 -2.17 -6.92
C PRO A 37 16.94 -3.10 -6.20
N ASN A 38 15.71 -3.15 -6.71
CA ASN A 38 14.63 -3.98 -6.17
C ASN A 38 14.31 -3.71 -4.69
N LYS A 39 14.57 -2.49 -4.19
CA LYS A 39 14.15 -2.09 -2.84
C LYS A 39 13.49 -0.74 -2.81
N LEU A 40 12.40 -0.68 -2.05
CA LEU A 40 11.61 0.51 -1.80
C LEU A 40 11.79 0.94 -0.35
N LEU A 41 12.32 2.14 -0.13
CA LEU A 41 12.25 2.80 1.16
C LEU A 41 10.87 3.45 1.29
N THR A 42 9.99 2.83 2.05
CA THR A 42 8.59 3.25 2.17
C THR A 42 8.44 4.52 3.02
N ALA A 43 7.25 5.11 3.00
CA ALA A 43 6.95 6.39 3.64
C ALA A 43 7.24 6.45 5.17
N ASP A 44 7.32 5.31 5.86
CA ASP A 44 7.68 5.23 7.29
C ASP A 44 9.17 4.94 7.52
N GLY A 45 9.98 4.92 6.45
CA GLY A 45 11.40 4.59 6.50
C GLY A 45 11.71 3.08 6.48
N THR A 46 10.69 2.22 6.34
CA THR A 46 10.91 0.77 6.26
C THR A 46 11.33 0.37 4.85
N LEU A 47 12.38 -0.45 4.75
CA LEU A 47 12.86 -0.99 3.49
C LEU A 47 12.10 -2.28 3.13
N VAL A 48 11.58 -2.34 1.91
CA VAL A 48 10.80 -3.46 1.37
C VAL A 48 11.47 -3.99 0.11
N ASN A 49 11.58 -5.31 -0.01
CA ASN A 49 12.03 -5.96 -1.24
C ASN A 49 10.90 -5.93 -2.27
N VAL A 50 11.24 -5.54 -3.50
CA VAL A 50 10.31 -5.47 -4.62
C VAL A 50 10.73 -6.51 -5.64
N ASP A 51 9.93 -7.56 -5.77
CA ASP A 51 10.05 -8.49 -6.88
C ASP A 51 9.42 -7.86 -8.12
N THR A 52 10.22 -7.69 -9.16
CA THR A 52 9.88 -6.97 -10.39
C THR A 52 9.61 -7.91 -11.57
N GLU A 53 9.60 -9.23 -11.38
CA GLU A 53 9.43 -10.19 -12.50
C GLU A 53 8.13 -9.97 -13.28
N SER A 54 7.10 -9.45 -12.62
CA SER A 54 5.79 -9.16 -13.21
C SER A 54 5.62 -7.71 -13.71
N LEU A 55 6.63 -6.85 -13.57
CA LEU A 55 6.58 -5.49 -14.10
C LEU A 55 6.93 -5.47 -15.59
N GLN A 56 6.23 -4.63 -16.36
CA GLN A 56 6.56 -4.38 -17.75
C GLN A 56 7.87 -3.60 -17.90
N GLU A 57 8.21 -2.78 -16.91
CA GLU A 57 9.37 -1.89 -16.90
C GLU A 57 10.23 -2.15 -15.67
N THR A 58 11.53 -1.95 -15.82
CA THR A 58 12.49 -2.12 -14.72
C THR A 58 12.37 -1.00 -13.71
N LEU A 59 12.47 -1.34 -12.43
CA LEU A 59 12.52 -0.36 -11.34
C LEU A 59 13.84 0.43 -11.42
N ILE A 60 13.75 1.72 -11.72
CA ILE A 60 14.92 2.61 -11.80
C ILE A 60 15.26 3.11 -10.40
N VAL A 61 16.53 2.97 -10.01
CA VAL A 61 17.04 3.54 -8.76
C VAL A 61 17.11 5.06 -8.91
N ASN A 62 16.20 5.75 -8.23
CA ASN A 62 16.17 7.20 -8.16
C ASN A 62 15.69 7.60 -6.75
N PRO A 63 16.62 8.01 -5.86
CA PRO A 63 16.27 8.32 -4.47
C PRO A 63 15.48 9.63 -4.33
N ASP A 64 15.44 10.46 -5.36
CA ASP A 64 14.68 11.71 -5.35
C ASP A 64 13.23 11.51 -5.80
N LEU A 65 12.98 10.53 -6.67
CA LEU A 65 11.65 10.26 -7.20
C LEU A 65 10.84 9.35 -6.27
N CYS A 66 9.65 9.81 -5.90
CA CYS A 66 8.69 8.98 -5.21
C CYS A 66 7.88 8.14 -6.21
N VAL A 67 7.66 6.87 -5.87
CA VAL A 67 6.87 5.92 -6.66
C VAL A 67 5.78 5.26 -5.81
N GLU A 68 4.69 4.87 -6.46
CA GLU A 68 3.67 3.97 -5.93
C GLU A 68 3.86 2.58 -6.55
N ILE A 69 4.04 1.56 -5.70
CA ILE A 69 4.09 0.15 -6.07
C ILE A 69 2.76 -0.50 -5.67
N MET A 70 2.03 -1.02 -6.66
CA MET A 70 0.88 -1.88 -6.42
C MET A 70 1.26 -3.32 -6.74
N GLY A 71 0.97 -4.23 -5.81
CA GLY A 71 1.43 -5.60 -5.91
C GLY A 71 0.79 -6.53 -4.88
N ALA A 72 1.14 -7.81 -4.97
CA ALA A 72 0.79 -8.81 -3.97
C ALA A 72 1.92 -8.95 -2.95
N VAL A 73 1.59 -8.94 -1.66
CA VAL A 73 2.57 -9.20 -0.59
C VAL A 73 2.89 -10.69 -0.56
N SER A 74 4.11 -11.04 -0.96
CA SER A 74 4.58 -12.43 -1.07
C SER A 74 4.98 -12.97 0.31
N ASP A 75 5.63 -12.13 1.12
CA ASP A 75 5.99 -12.40 2.51
C ASP A 75 6.03 -11.08 3.32
N ALA A 76 6.40 -11.13 4.60
CA ALA A 76 6.43 -9.94 5.45
C ALA A 76 7.34 -8.81 4.91
N THR A 77 8.34 -9.12 4.10
CA THR A 77 9.38 -8.20 3.62
C THR A 77 9.36 -7.97 2.11
N THR A 78 8.59 -8.77 1.36
CA THR A 78 8.62 -8.80 -0.11
C THR A 78 7.24 -8.56 -0.72
N ILE A 79 7.20 -7.68 -1.71
CA ILE A 79 6.03 -7.45 -2.58
C ILE A 79 6.37 -7.84 -4.02
N THR A 80 5.55 -8.65 -4.66
CA THR A 80 5.60 -8.87 -6.12
C THR A 80 4.81 -7.76 -6.80
N ALA A 81 5.52 -6.90 -7.52
CA ALA A 81 4.97 -5.70 -8.13
C ALA A 81 4.30 -5.99 -9.47
N PHE A 82 3.10 -5.41 -9.66
CA PHE A 82 2.35 -5.47 -10.92
C PHE A 82 2.29 -4.11 -11.61
N VAL A 83 2.29 -3.03 -10.83
CA VAL A 83 2.25 -1.67 -11.32
C VAL A 83 3.27 -0.85 -10.52
N CYS A 84 4.10 -0.10 -11.24
CA CYS A 84 4.89 1.00 -10.71
C CYS A 84 4.36 2.30 -11.32
N ARG A 85 4.11 3.30 -10.49
CA ARG A 85 3.76 4.65 -10.96
C ARG A 85 4.72 5.66 -10.36
N GLU A 86 5.29 6.49 -11.21
CA GLU A 86 5.99 7.68 -10.77
C GLU A 86 4.99 8.69 -10.20
N LEU A 87 5.31 9.27 -9.05
CA LEU A 87 4.50 10.30 -8.41
C LEU A 87 5.15 11.66 -8.62
N SER A 88 6.06 12.05 -7.72
CA SER A 88 6.78 13.31 -7.81
C SER A 88 8.08 13.26 -7.00
N THR A 89 9.01 14.17 -7.29
CA THR A 89 10.26 14.32 -6.54
C THR A 89 10.10 15.15 -5.25
N ASP A 90 9.05 15.97 -5.18
CA ASP A 90 8.76 16.87 -4.05
C ASP A 90 7.74 16.31 -3.05
N MET A 91 7.38 15.03 -3.18
CA MET A 91 6.38 14.40 -2.32
C MET A 91 6.85 14.30 -0.87
N ASP A 92 6.08 14.89 0.05
CA ASP A 92 6.28 14.77 1.49
C ASP A 92 5.80 13.39 2.00
N LEU A 93 6.74 12.46 2.09
CA LEU A 93 6.50 11.10 2.57
C LEU A 93 6.05 11.06 4.04
N ASN A 94 6.49 12.00 4.88
CA ASN A 94 6.08 12.02 6.28
C ASN A 94 4.60 12.39 6.40
N MET A 95 4.17 13.43 5.67
CA MET A 95 2.77 13.81 5.59
C MET A 95 1.92 12.67 4.99
N TYR A 96 2.41 12.01 3.95
CA TYR A 96 1.72 10.87 3.35
C TYR A 96 1.62 9.67 4.30
N ASN A 97 2.67 9.36 5.06
CA ASN A 97 2.64 8.32 6.08
C ASN A 97 1.60 8.63 7.18
N ASN A 98 1.51 9.89 7.62
CA ASN A 98 0.48 10.32 8.57
C ASN A 98 -0.93 10.08 8.02
N LEU A 99 -1.16 10.30 6.72
CA LEU A 99 -2.42 9.99 6.06
C LEU A 99 -2.71 8.48 6.09
N ILE A 100 -1.74 7.63 5.75
CA ILE A 100 -1.89 6.16 5.82
C ILE A 100 -2.30 5.74 7.23
N VAL A 101 -1.58 6.21 8.25
CA VAL A 101 -1.87 5.88 9.66
C VAL A 101 -3.26 6.37 10.07
N MET A 102 -3.67 7.55 9.61
CA MET A 102 -5.01 8.08 9.84
C MET A 102 -6.09 7.19 9.20
N MET A 103 -5.89 6.72 7.97
CA MET A 103 -6.84 5.84 7.27
C MET A 103 -7.09 4.51 8.00
N GLN A 104 -6.12 4.04 8.81
CA GLN A 104 -6.28 2.82 9.61
C GLN A 104 -7.07 3.03 10.91
N GLN A 105 -7.38 4.27 11.29
CA GLN A 105 -8.11 4.55 12.53
C GLN A 105 -9.60 4.22 12.38
N PRO A 106 -10.21 3.46 13.30
CA PRO A 106 -11.61 3.07 13.22
C PRO A 106 -12.58 4.25 13.05
N LYS A 107 -12.28 5.40 13.70
CA LYS A 107 -13.09 6.63 13.60
C LYS A 107 -13.19 7.22 12.19
N TYR A 108 -12.28 6.85 11.29
CA TYR A 108 -12.26 7.34 9.91
C TYR A 108 -12.65 6.26 8.89
N ALA A 109 -13.04 5.07 9.35
CA ALA A 109 -13.40 3.95 8.46
C ALA A 109 -14.52 4.31 7.48
N GLN A 110 -15.50 5.13 7.86
CA GLN A 110 -16.57 5.55 6.95
C GLN A 110 -16.10 6.44 5.78
N TYR A 111 -14.94 7.09 5.88
CA TYR A 111 -14.42 7.98 4.85
C TYR A 111 -13.48 7.28 3.87
N PHE A 112 -12.80 6.22 4.33
CA PHE A 112 -11.74 5.54 3.59
C PHE A 112 -12.04 4.07 3.29
N GLY A 113 -13.09 3.51 3.91
CA GLY A 113 -13.58 2.18 3.60
C GLY A 113 -14.09 2.11 2.18
N THR A 114 -13.69 1.07 1.44
CA THR A 114 -14.30 0.70 0.17
C THR A 114 -15.80 0.56 0.42
N SER A 115 -16.59 1.42 -0.24
CA SER A 115 -18.05 1.43 -0.25
C SER A 115 -18.66 0.04 -0.07
N MET A 116 -19.15 -0.27 1.13
CA MET A 116 -20.23 -1.24 1.31
C MET A 116 -21.54 -0.58 0.85
N MET A 117 -21.65 -0.25 -0.43
CA MET A 117 -22.96 -0.14 -1.08
C MET A 117 -23.22 -1.49 -1.73
N GLY A 118 -23.77 -2.41 -0.95
CA GLY A 118 -24.03 -3.76 -1.42
C GLY A 118 -24.71 -4.73 -0.47
N VAL A 119 -25.12 -4.36 0.75
CA VAL A 119 -26.12 -5.13 1.51
C VAL A 119 -26.90 -4.16 2.39
N GLY A 120 -28.23 -4.17 2.27
CA GLY A 120 -29.14 -3.15 2.81
C GLY A 120 -28.90 -2.79 4.28
N ALA A 121 -28.66 -1.51 4.53
CA ALA A 121 -28.92 -0.92 5.83
C ALA A 121 -30.44 -0.96 6.06
N ALA A 122 -30.91 -1.95 6.81
CA ALA A 122 -32.21 -1.87 7.45
C ALA A 122 -32.16 -0.67 8.42
N ALA A 123 -32.99 0.33 8.16
CA ALA A 123 -33.14 1.50 9.00
C ALA A 123 -33.52 1.09 10.43
N PRO A 124 -33.03 1.78 11.48
CA PRO A 124 -33.55 1.59 12.82
C PRO A 124 -35.01 2.08 12.84
N THR A 125 -35.95 1.18 13.09
CA THR A 125 -37.33 1.53 13.44
C THR A 125 -37.34 2.05 14.88
N ASN A 126 -37.94 3.24 15.08
CA ASN A 126 -38.26 3.83 16.38
C ASN A 126 -39.06 2.89 17.29
#